data_AF-A0A2N2T7E5-F1
#
_entry.id   AF-A0A2N2T7E5-F1
#
_cell.length_a   1.000
_cell.length_b   1.000
_cell.length_c   1.000
_cell.angle_alpha   90.00
_cell.angle_beta   90.00
_cell.angle_gamma   90.00
#
_symmetry.space_group_name_H-M   'P 1'
#
loop_
_entity.id
_entity.type
_entity.pdbx_description
1 polymer ?
#
loop_
_entity_poly.entity_id
_entity_poly.type
_entity_poly.pdbx_seq_one_letter_code
_entity_poly.pdbx_strand_id
1 'polypeptide(L)' 'MQLLTLGVNHHTAPLAIREQVAFGPEKLVQALHELTQSRRATEVAILSTCNRTELYVN' A
#
# COMPACT_ATOMS: atom_id res chain seq x y z
N MET A 1 19.49 3.95 6.12
CA MET A 1 18.27 3.94 5.29
C MET A 1 17.20 3.25 6.10
N GLN A 2 16.13 3.95 6.46
CA GLN A 2 15.02 3.37 7.23
C GLN A 2 13.87 3.13 6.27
N LEU A 3 13.43 1.87 6.18
CA LEU A 3 12.30 1.49 5.38
C LEU A 3 11.09 1.35 6.31
N LEU A 4 10.01 2.06 6.03
CA LEU A 4 8.76 1.96 6.77
C LEU A 4 7.78 1.13 5.95
N THR A 5 7.08 0.22 6.63
CA THR A 5 5.93 -0.50 6.07
C THR A 5 4.67 -0.10 6.80
N LEU A 6 3.66 0.30 6.05
CA LEU A 6 2.31 0.56 6.55
C LEU A 6 1.33 -0.32 5.78
N GLY A 7 0.48 -1.10 6.46
CA GLY A 7 -0.47 -1.93 5.76
C GLY A 7 -1.31 -2.83 6.64
N VAL A 8 -2.11 -3.66 5.98
CA VAL A 8 -3.06 -4.60 6.58
C VAL A 8 -2.87 -5.96 5.93
N ASN A 9 -2.92 -7.02 6.74
CA ASN A 9 -2.71 -8.39 6.27
C ASN A 9 -3.65 -9.39 6.94
N HIS A 10 -3.68 -10.61 6.42
CA HIS A 10 -4.58 -11.67 6.89
C HIS A 10 -4.31 -12.16 8.32
N HIS A 11 -3.13 -11.89 8.90
CA HIS A 11 -2.85 -12.25 10.29
C HIS A 11 -3.51 -11.30 11.28
N THR A 12 -3.70 -10.04 10.90
CA THR A 12 -4.18 -8.98 11.80
C THR A 12 -5.54 -8.41 11.43
N ALA A 13 -6.04 -8.66 10.21
CA ALA A 13 -7.32 -8.14 9.75
C ALA A 13 -8.18 -9.18 8.99
N PRO A 14 -9.49 -9.25 9.28
CA PRO A 14 -10.42 -10.10 8.54
C PRO A 14 -10.57 -9.64 7.09
N LEU A 15 -11.10 -10.52 6.24
CA LEU A 15 -11.24 -10.27 4.80
C LEU A 15 -12.02 -8.98 4.50
N ALA A 16 -13.14 -8.74 5.18
CA ALA A 16 -13.99 -7.57 4.98
C ALA A 16 -13.24 -6.23 5.16
N ILE A 17 -12.22 -6.18 6.04
CA ILE A 17 -11.38 -4.98 6.21
C ILE A 17 -10.35 -4.87 5.07
N ARG A 18 -9.77 -6.00 4.66
CA ARG A 18 -8.79 -6.02 3.56
C ARG A 18 -9.39 -5.61 2.22
N GLU A 19 -10.64 -5.99 1.95
CA GLU A 19 -11.34 -5.61 0.71
C GLU A 19 -11.58 -4.10 0.62
N GLN A 20 -11.70 -3.40 1.75
CA GLN A 20 -11.90 -1.94 1.76
C GLN A 20 -10.63 -1.15 1.39
N VAL A 21 -9.45 -1.75 1.55
CA VAL A 21 -8.17 -1.10 1.29
C VAL A 21 -7.46 -1.65 0.05
N ALA A 22 -7.98 -2.73 -0.54
CA ALA A 22 -7.39 -3.34 -1.73
C ALA A 22 -7.41 -2.35 -2.91
N PHE A 23 -6.25 -2.18 -3.55
CA PHE A 23 -6.15 -1.38 -4.76
C PHE A 23 -6.64 -2.18 -5.97
N GLY A 24 -7.59 -1.62 -6.71
CA GLY A 24 -7.86 -2.04 -8.08
C GLY A 24 -6.72 -1.60 -9.02
N PRO A 25 -6.54 -2.25 -10.19
CA PRO A 25 -5.41 -2.00 -11.09
C PRO A 25 -5.23 -0.53 -11.48
N GLU A 26 -6.33 0.16 -11.83
CA GLU A 26 -6.30 1.57 -12.23
C GLU A 26 -5.93 2.50 -11.05
N LYS A 27 -6.46 2.21 -9.86
CA LYS A 27 -6.17 2.98 -8.64
C LYS A 27 -4.74 2.81 -8.17
N LEU A 28 -4.11 1.66 -8.43
CA LEU A 28 -2.74 1.38 -8.00
C LEU A 28 -1.74 2.36 -8.65
N VAL A 29 -1.86 2.59 -9.96
CA VAL A 29 -0.98 3.51 -10.71
C VAL A 29 -1.16 4.93 -10.21
N GLN A 30 -2.41 5.37 -10.04
CA GLN A 30 -2.72 6.70 -9.52
C GLN A 30 -2.15 6.90 -8.10
N ALA A 31 -2.38 5.95 -7.19
CA ALA A 31 -1.91 6.02 -5.81
C ALA A 31 -0.38 6.06 -5.71
N LEU A 32 0.33 5.27 -6.53
CA LEU A 32 1.78 5.30 -6.59
C LEU A 32 2.29 6.69 -7.03
N HIS A 33 1.64 7.29 -8.02
CA HIS A 33 2.01 8.60 -8.52
C HIS A 33 1.75 9.70 -7.48
N GLU A 34 0.59 9.68 -6.82
CA GLU A 34 0.24 10.61 -5.74
C GLU A 34 1.21 10.52 -4.55
N LEU A 35 1.56 9.30 -4.11
CA LEU A 35 2.50 9.09 -3.01
C LEU A 35 3.90 9.60 -3.36
N THR A 36 4.37 9.34 -4.58
CA THR A 36 5.67 9.84 -5.05
C THR A 36 5.68 11.37 -5.16
N GLN A 37 4.59 11.98 -5.62
CA GLN A 37 4.45 13.44 -5.73
C GLN A 37 4.32 14.15 -4.37
N SER A 38 3.88 13.45 -3.33
CA SER A 38 3.71 14.01 -1.99
C SER A 38 5.01 14.48 -1.33
N ARG A 39 6.18 14.08 -1.88
CA ARG A 39 7.53 14.33 -1.33
C ARG A 39 7.72 13.83 0.11
N ARG A 40 6.84 12.94 0.60
CA ARG A 40 6.94 12.33 1.93
C ARG A 40 7.92 11.16 1.97
N ALA A 41 8.23 10.59 0.81
CA ALA A 41 9.19 9.51 0.62
C ALA A 41 9.84 9.67 -0.76
N THR A 42 11.08 9.21 -0.89
CA THR A 42 11.79 9.25 -2.18
C THR A 42 11.51 8.02 -3.03
N GLU A 43 11.27 6.88 -2.38
CA GLU A 43 10.94 5.61 -3.01
C GLU A 43 9.66 5.08 -2.38
N VAL A 44 8.77 4.57 -3.22
CA VAL A 44 7.47 4.04 -2.81
C VAL A 44 7.21 2.75 -3.57
N ALA A 45 6.77 1.71 -2.87
CA ALA A 45 6.22 0.51 -3.48
C ALA A 45 4.88 0.15 -2.82
N ILE A 46 3.92 -0.30 -3.63
CA ILE A 46 2.59 -0.73 -3.19
C ILE A 46 2.47 -2.22 -3.50
N LEU A 47 2.15 -3.03 -2.49
CA LEU A 47 1.84 -4.46 -2.65
C LEU A 47 0.38 -4.69 -2.26
N SER A 48 -0.47 -4.93 -3.25
CA SER A 48 -1.89 -5.23 -3.05
C SER A 48 -2.22 -6.60 -3.62
N THR A 49 -2.57 -7.54 -2.75
CA THR A 49 -2.92 -8.93 -3.07
C THR A 49 -4.16 -9.33 -2.26
N CYS A 50 -4.66 -10.56 -2.44
CA CYS A 50 -5.74 -11.07 -1.58
C CYS A 50 -5.33 -11.14 -0.10
N ASN A 51 -4.05 -11.37 0.23
CA ASN A 51 -3.59 -11.64 1.59
C ASN A 51 -3.09 -10.41 2.35
N ARG A 52 -2.77 -9.33 1.62
CA ARG A 52 -2.19 -8.11 2.19
C ARG A 52 -2.34 -6.92 1.25
N THR A 53 -2.44 -5.74 1.85
CA THR A 53 -2.28 -4.44 1.20
C THR A 53 -1.29 -3.63 2.03
N GLU A 54 -0.13 -3.34 1.45
CA GLU A 54 1.00 -2.72 2.14
C GLU A 54 1.65 -1.65 1.28
N LEU A 55 2.13 -0.59 1.94
CA LEU A 55 2.94 0.50 1.41
C LEU A 55 4.34 0.39 2.02
N TYR A 56 5.34 0.42 1.17
CA TYR A 56 6.75 0.45 1.54
C TYR A 56 7.34 1.79 1.12
N VAL A 57 7.95 2.52 2.06
CA VAL A 57 8.50 3.86 1.84
C VAL A 57 9.84 4.06 2.54
N ASN A 58 10.68 4.96 2.02
CA ASN A 58 11.98 5.34 2.59
C ASN A 58 12.12 6.84 2.88
#